data_AF-A0AA48IDD4-F1
#
_entry.id   AF-A0AA48IDD4-F1
#
_cell.length_a   1.000
_cell.length_b   1.000
_cell.length_c   1.000
_cell.angle_alpha   90.00
_cell.angle_beta   90.00
_cell.angle_gamma   90.00
#
_symmetry.space_group_name_H-M   'P 1'
#
loop_
_entity.id
_entity.type
_entity.pdbx_description
1 polymer ?
#
loop_
_entity_poly.entity_id
_entity_poly.type
_entity_poly.pdbx_seq_one_letter_code
_entity_poly.pdbx_strand_id
1 'polypeptide(L)'
;MMTPNGNDSGDDLGGLNGMADAVLSPCPESESNTQRSSSVLTSGRSAGKILEAFDTAEGVGARVLRSIGTPALWNLSPFLILDHASVGQGAGFPDHPHRGMATVTYVLEGTMQHEDFMGNYGRLSRGDVQWMTAGRGVVHAEMPVVDPAHPVDAVALQLWLDLPAAKKMVKPSYKEKKADALARATFPGGNVVVVSGQSHGAVGPIRPIAGCWFLDFTLEAGGEVWQPIPEGWTACIYVLEGAVAVGDAGKEVAKQNVCVLSAVVGEEGVQIRSRPRSGSRFVLIAGEPLDQPMVLQGPFVSTSRDGAAQALRDYQSGRNGFEKALGWRSDIGKDVGMVRRKPRRKGEEEWEERDPREKGRGGKRREDKDDSEVDAGRGGSKGKGNGRSGRR
;
A
#
# COMPACT_ATOMS: atom_id res chain seq x y z
N MET A 1 66.71 3.01 30.81
CA MET A 1 67.73 3.30 29.78
C MET A 1 67.07 4.24 28.77
N MET A 2 67.22 5.53 29.02
CA MET A 2 68.06 6.48 28.25
C MET A 2 67.36 7.02 27.00
N THR A 3 66.64 8.13 27.22
CA THR A 3 66.69 9.46 26.58
C THR A 3 67.09 9.68 25.09
N PRO A 4 66.66 10.83 24.52
CA PRO A 4 66.49 11.14 23.10
C PRO A 4 67.58 12.11 22.57
N ASN A 5 67.43 12.59 21.32
CA ASN A 5 68.00 13.84 20.76
C ASN A 5 67.16 14.21 19.51
N GLY A 6 66.76 15.44 19.20
CA GLY A 6 67.14 16.76 19.73
C GLY A 6 67.50 17.69 18.56
N ASN A 7 66.83 18.86 18.49
CA ASN A 7 67.27 20.13 17.86
C ASN A 7 67.50 20.17 16.33
N ASP A 8 67.42 21.29 15.61
CA ASP A 8 67.46 22.70 16.02
C ASP A 8 66.90 23.66 14.95
N SER A 9 66.61 24.88 15.41
CA SER A 9 66.73 26.22 14.76
C SER A 9 67.17 26.32 13.29
N GLY A 10 66.75 27.30 12.50
CA GLY A 10 66.32 28.64 12.84
C GLY A 10 66.40 29.54 11.60
N ASP A 11 66.04 30.79 11.82
CA ASP A 11 65.87 31.91 10.89
C ASP A 11 66.98 32.11 9.85
N ASP A 12 66.60 32.62 8.67
CA ASP A 12 67.32 33.78 8.13
C ASP A 12 66.47 34.62 7.16
N LEU A 13 66.46 35.93 7.42
CA LEU A 13 65.82 36.98 6.63
C LEU A 13 66.89 37.77 5.87
N GLY A 14 66.60 38.11 4.61
CA GLY A 14 67.29 39.18 3.88
C GLY A 14 67.53 38.81 2.41
N GLY A 15 67.26 39.64 1.41
CA GLY A 15 66.77 41.01 1.38
C GLY A 15 66.80 41.55 -0.06
N LEU A 16 66.05 42.63 -0.27
CA LEU A 16 66.30 43.76 -1.17
C LEU A 16 66.20 43.62 -2.71
N ASN A 17 65.15 44.30 -3.21
CA ASN A 17 65.14 45.36 -4.22
C ASN A 17 65.61 45.10 -5.66
N GLY A 18 64.67 45.33 -6.59
CA GLY A 18 64.94 45.75 -7.96
C GLY A 18 63.68 46.31 -8.61
N MET A 19 63.50 47.63 -8.54
CA MET A 19 62.51 48.39 -9.32
C MET A 19 62.90 48.45 -10.80
N ALA A 20 61.92 48.34 -11.70
CA ALA A 20 61.90 49.09 -12.96
C ALA A 20 60.46 49.15 -13.53
N ASP A 21 59.89 50.34 -13.52
CA ASP A 21 58.67 50.73 -14.26
C ASP A 21 58.97 50.85 -15.77
N ALA A 22 58.03 50.38 -16.61
CA ALA A 22 57.88 50.86 -17.99
C ALA A 22 56.44 50.68 -18.52
N VAL A 23 55.67 51.78 -18.41
CA VAL A 23 54.75 52.38 -19.41
C VAL A 23 53.79 51.49 -20.24
N LEU A 24 52.52 51.51 -19.83
CA LEU A 24 51.23 51.63 -20.57
C LEU A 24 51.12 51.34 -22.08
N SER A 25 50.21 50.41 -22.46
CA SER A 25 48.93 50.61 -23.22
C SER A 25 48.36 49.26 -23.76
N PRO A 26 47.11 49.17 -24.25
CA PRO A 26 45.83 49.10 -23.52
C PRO A 26 45.12 47.71 -23.68
N CYS A 27 44.06 47.47 -22.89
CA CYS A 27 43.15 46.33 -23.06
C CYS A 27 42.58 46.21 -24.48
N PRO A 28 42.27 44.98 -24.93
CA PRO A 28 41.10 44.72 -25.73
C PRO A 28 40.04 43.95 -24.90
N GLU A 29 38.79 44.32 -25.17
CA GLU A 29 37.58 43.76 -24.61
C GLU A 29 37.31 42.31 -25.09
N SER A 30 36.54 41.60 -24.26
CA SER A 30 35.60 40.52 -24.59
C SER A 30 36.10 39.29 -25.35
N GLU A 31 36.11 38.15 -24.65
CA GLU A 31 35.42 36.96 -25.15
C GLU A 31 34.65 36.28 -24.01
N SER A 32 33.33 36.26 -24.17
CA SER A 32 32.38 35.58 -23.32
C SER A 32 32.64 34.07 -23.35
N ASN A 33 33.17 33.53 -22.26
CA ASN A 33 33.21 32.08 -22.06
C ASN A 33 31.80 31.60 -21.69
N THR A 34 30.98 31.31 -22.69
CA THR A 34 29.72 30.61 -22.52
C THR A 34 30.02 29.20 -22.02
N GLN A 35 29.94 29.01 -20.70
CA GLN A 35 29.75 27.69 -20.10
C GLN A 35 28.52 27.06 -20.75
N ARG A 36 28.74 26.12 -21.67
CA ARG A 36 27.73 25.14 -22.04
C ARG A 36 27.43 24.32 -20.80
N SER A 37 26.42 24.74 -20.05
CA SER A 37 25.67 23.86 -19.17
C SER A 37 25.06 22.79 -20.07
N SER A 38 25.73 21.64 -20.17
CA SER A 38 25.08 20.44 -20.68
C SER A 38 24.05 20.05 -19.63
N SER A 39 22.82 20.53 -19.79
CA SER A 39 21.68 19.94 -19.09
C SER A 39 21.64 18.48 -19.52
N VAL A 40 22.13 17.58 -18.67
CA VAL A 40 21.80 16.16 -18.80
C VAL A 40 20.28 16.14 -18.75
N LEU A 41 19.64 15.81 -19.87
CA LEU A 41 18.21 15.61 -19.91
C LEU A 41 17.95 14.40 -19.02
N THR A 42 17.55 14.65 -17.77
CA THR A 42 17.15 13.61 -16.82
C THR A 42 16.00 12.84 -17.45
N SER A 43 16.24 11.59 -17.84
CA SER A 43 15.19 10.76 -18.43
C SER A 43 14.23 10.33 -17.34
N GLY A 44 12.95 10.69 -17.50
CA GLY A 44 11.89 10.38 -16.55
C GLY A 44 11.19 9.07 -16.88
N ARG A 45 10.88 8.31 -15.83
CA ARG A 45 9.98 7.18 -15.88
C ARG A 45 8.61 7.63 -16.38
N SER A 46 8.03 6.82 -17.25
CA SER A 46 6.72 6.99 -17.85
C SER A 46 5.68 6.10 -17.17
N ALA A 47 4.41 6.43 -17.40
CA ALA A 47 3.29 5.60 -16.95
C ALA A 47 3.17 4.34 -17.81
N GLY A 48 3.41 3.18 -17.20
CA GLY A 48 3.20 1.87 -17.81
C GLY A 48 1.76 1.40 -17.65
N LYS A 49 1.58 0.31 -16.90
CA LYS A 49 0.27 -0.31 -16.68
C LYS A 49 -0.52 0.47 -15.64
N ILE A 50 -1.73 0.92 -16.01
CA ILE A 50 -2.67 1.57 -15.09
C ILE A 50 -3.85 0.63 -14.89
N LEU A 51 -4.17 0.35 -13.63
CA LEU A 51 -5.25 -0.57 -13.25
C LEU A 51 -6.05 0.04 -12.12
N GLU A 52 -7.38 -0.01 -12.26
CA GLU A 52 -8.29 0.28 -11.17
C GLU A 52 -8.20 -0.82 -10.11
N ALA A 53 -8.17 -0.43 -8.84
CA ALA A 53 -8.19 -1.37 -7.74
C ALA A 53 -9.55 -2.08 -7.67
N PHE A 54 -9.49 -3.41 -7.58
CA PHE A 54 -10.67 -4.26 -7.59
C PHE A 54 -11.18 -4.46 -6.17
N ASP A 55 -12.49 -4.27 -5.98
CA ASP A 55 -13.14 -4.48 -4.69
C ASP A 55 -13.31 -5.98 -4.39
N THR A 56 -12.79 -6.42 -3.25
CA THR A 56 -12.89 -7.81 -2.80
C THR A 56 -13.09 -7.92 -1.28
N ALA A 57 -13.65 -9.04 -0.85
CA ALA A 57 -13.86 -9.34 0.56
C ALA A 57 -12.62 -10.02 1.16
N GLU A 58 -12.25 -9.60 2.36
CA GLU A 58 -11.12 -10.15 3.10
C GLU A 58 -11.45 -10.27 4.59
N GLY A 59 -10.69 -11.09 5.31
CA GLY A 59 -10.89 -11.32 6.74
C GLY A 59 -12.33 -11.73 7.06
N VAL A 60 -12.94 -11.04 8.04
CA VAL A 60 -14.36 -11.19 8.40
C VAL A 60 -15.06 -9.86 8.19
N GLY A 61 -15.98 -9.80 7.23
CA GLY A 61 -16.82 -8.62 6.96
C GLY A 61 -16.08 -7.40 6.40
N ALA A 62 -14.76 -7.47 6.18
CA ALA A 62 -13.98 -6.37 5.64
C ALA A 62 -14.01 -6.39 4.10
N ARG A 63 -13.91 -5.19 3.51
CA ARG A 63 -13.80 -4.98 2.07
C ARG A 63 -12.54 -4.18 1.80
N VAL A 64 -11.80 -4.58 0.77
CA VAL A 64 -10.56 -3.93 0.37
C VAL A 64 -10.58 -3.66 -1.12
N LEU A 65 -9.98 -2.56 -1.53
CA LEU A 65 -9.65 -2.29 -2.92
C LEU A 65 -8.24 -2.82 -3.18
N ARG A 66 -8.15 -3.96 -3.88
CA ARG A 66 -6.88 -4.63 -4.18
C ARG A 66 -6.33 -4.17 -5.52
N SER A 67 -5.09 -3.71 -5.52
CA SER A 67 -4.39 -3.24 -6.72
C SER A 67 -3.31 -4.25 -7.17
N ILE A 68 -2.21 -4.35 -6.41
CA ILE A 68 -1.18 -5.38 -6.59
C ILE A 68 -1.70 -6.70 -6.00
N GLY A 69 -1.35 -7.83 -6.62
CA GLY A 69 -1.81 -9.16 -6.22
C GLY A 69 -3.09 -9.62 -6.93
N THR A 70 -3.66 -8.78 -7.81
CA THR A 70 -4.73 -9.20 -8.74
C THR A 70 -4.16 -10.08 -9.86
N PRO A 71 -5.00 -10.86 -10.57
CA PRO A 71 -4.53 -11.60 -11.76
C PRO A 71 -3.89 -10.71 -12.84
N ALA A 72 -4.26 -9.42 -12.89
CA ALA A 72 -3.67 -8.46 -13.81
C ALA A 72 -2.31 -7.92 -13.34
N LEU A 73 -1.96 -8.05 -12.06
CA LEU A 73 -0.74 -7.49 -11.46
C LEU A 73 -0.20 -8.40 -10.34
N TRP A 74 -0.10 -9.70 -10.62
CA TRP A 74 0.32 -10.72 -9.64
C TRP A 74 1.85 -10.84 -9.49
N ASN A 75 2.63 -10.31 -10.45
CA ASN A 75 4.07 -10.52 -10.56
C ASN A 75 4.87 -9.20 -10.55
N LEU A 76 4.60 -8.31 -9.60
CA LEU A 76 5.29 -7.02 -9.47
C LEU A 76 6.36 -7.05 -8.36
N SER A 77 7.41 -7.86 -8.53
CA SER A 77 8.49 -8.02 -7.54
C SER A 77 9.09 -6.68 -7.11
N PRO A 78 9.30 -6.40 -5.80
CA PRO A 78 9.13 -7.30 -4.66
C PRO A 78 7.73 -7.25 -4.01
N PHE A 79 6.75 -6.58 -4.63
CA PHE A 79 5.42 -6.37 -4.08
C PHE A 79 4.50 -7.57 -4.32
N LEU A 80 3.84 -8.00 -3.27
CA LEU A 80 2.93 -9.15 -3.29
C LEU A 80 1.47 -8.72 -3.39
N ILE A 81 1.07 -7.80 -2.51
CA ILE A 81 -0.29 -7.27 -2.39
C ILE A 81 -0.20 -5.79 -2.01
N LEU A 82 -1.13 -4.98 -2.55
CA LEU A 82 -1.42 -3.63 -2.05
C LEU A 82 -2.93 -3.45 -1.97
N ASP A 83 -3.43 -3.40 -0.74
CA ASP A 83 -4.83 -3.23 -0.42
C ASP A 83 -5.08 -1.85 0.19
N HIS A 84 -6.14 -1.19 -0.25
CA HIS A 84 -6.71 -0.01 0.38
C HIS A 84 -8.01 -0.44 1.09
N ALA A 85 -7.91 -0.61 2.40
CA ALA A 85 -8.99 -1.14 3.24
C ALA A 85 -9.79 0.00 3.88
N SER A 86 -11.11 -0.20 3.99
CA SER A 86 -12.01 0.58 4.86
C SER A 86 -12.75 -0.40 5.75
N VAL A 87 -12.45 -0.39 7.04
CA VAL A 87 -12.89 -1.44 7.97
C VAL A 87 -13.65 -0.80 9.14
N GLY A 88 -14.96 -1.07 9.17
CA GLY A 88 -15.86 -0.60 10.21
C GLY A 88 -16.09 -1.61 11.34
N GLN A 89 -17.01 -1.26 12.23
CA GLN A 89 -17.32 -2.06 13.42
C GLN A 89 -17.84 -3.45 13.04
N GLY A 90 -17.36 -4.48 13.74
CA GLY A 90 -17.77 -5.87 13.52
C GLY A 90 -17.10 -6.55 12.32
N ALA A 91 -16.26 -5.82 11.58
CA ALA A 91 -15.36 -6.34 10.56
C ALA A 91 -13.90 -6.30 11.03
N GLY A 92 -13.02 -7.01 10.34
CA GLY A 92 -11.57 -6.96 10.59
C GLY A 92 -10.83 -8.18 10.07
N PHE A 93 -9.57 -8.29 10.47
CA PHE A 93 -8.67 -9.38 10.12
C PHE A 93 -8.31 -10.14 11.39
N PRO A 94 -9.14 -11.12 11.82
CA PRO A 94 -8.86 -11.90 13.03
C PRO A 94 -7.62 -12.77 12.86
N ASP A 95 -7.30 -13.57 13.87
CA ASP A 95 -6.10 -14.42 13.95
C ASP A 95 -5.75 -15.12 12.63
N HIS A 96 -4.66 -14.67 12.01
CA HIS A 96 -4.16 -15.23 10.76
C HIS A 96 -2.63 -15.26 10.75
N PRO A 97 -2.01 -16.23 10.06
CA PRO A 97 -0.56 -16.35 10.03
C PRO A 97 0.05 -15.52 8.89
N HIS A 98 1.37 -15.31 8.94
CA HIS A 98 2.23 -14.89 7.82
C HIS A 98 3.61 -15.57 7.91
N ARG A 99 4.24 -15.87 6.77
CA ARG A 99 5.66 -16.32 6.71
C ARG A 99 6.33 -15.85 5.42
N GLY A 100 7.62 -15.50 5.53
CA GLY A 100 8.51 -15.28 4.39
C GLY A 100 8.36 -13.93 3.71
N MET A 101 7.64 -13.01 4.36
CA MET A 101 7.32 -11.67 3.86
C MET A 101 7.43 -10.61 4.97
N ALA A 102 7.25 -9.35 4.58
CA ALA A 102 6.92 -8.27 5.50
C ALA A 102 5.57 -7.65 5.12
N THR A 103 4.84 -7.11 6.11
CA THR A 103 3.63 -6.33 5.91
C THR A 103 3.86 -4.89 6.39
N VAL A 104 3.26 -3.93 5.69
CA VAL A 104 3.29 -2.51 6.03
C VAL A 104 1.86 -2.02 6.13
N THR A 105 1.46 -1.63 7.32
CA THR A 105 0.16 -1.03 7.63
C THR A 105 0.36 0.47 7.76
N TYR A 106 -0.26 1.27 6.89
CA TYR A 106 -0.24 2.74 6.96
C TYR A 106 -1.66 3.28 7.13
N VAL A 107 -1.96 3.87 8.29
CA VAL A 107 -3.32 4.29 8.62
C VAL A 107 -3.60 5.66 8.03
N LEU A 108 -4.62 5.75 7.16
CA LEU A 108 -5.07 6.99 6.52
C LEU A 108 -6.13 7.70 7.35
N GLU A 109 -7.00 6.96 8.03
CA GLU A 109 -8.10 7.46 8.86
C GLU A 109 -8.49 6.44 9.94
N GLY A 110 -9.14 6.90 11.00
CA GLY A 110 -9.59 6.04 12.11
C GLY A 110 -8.42 5.48 12.93
N THR A 111 -8.62 4.31 13.53
CA THR A 111 -7.61 3.63 14.32
C THR A 111 -7.70 2.12 14.12
N MET A 112 -6.56 1.49 13.89
CA MET A 112 -6.39 0.04 13.89
C MET A 112 -5.70 -0.38 15.19
N GLN A 113 -6.03 -1.56 15.71
CA GLN A 113 -5.26 -2.22 16.75
C GLN A 113 -4.77 -3.58 16.26
N HIS A 114 -3.60 -3.99 16.74
CA HIS A 114 -3.03 -5.28 16.41
C HIS A 114 -2.59 -6.03 17.66
N GLU A 115 -2.62 -7.35 17.58
CA GLU A 115 -2.20 -8.26 18.65
C GLU A 115 -1.57 -9.50 18.02
N ASP A 116 -0.44 -9.98 18.56
CA ASP A 116 0.22 -11.18 18.07
C ASP A 116 0.50 -12.24 19.16
N PHE A 117 0.81 -13.44 18.70
CA PHE A 117 1.15 -14.58 19.55
C PHE A 117 2.51 -14.48 20.29
N MET A 118 3.31 -13.44 20.04
CA MET A 118 4.53 -13.14 20.77
C MET A 118 4.27 -12.21 21.95
N GLY A 119 3.04 -11.68 22.07
CA GLY A 119 2.61 -10.75 23.11
C GLY A 119 2.77 -9.28 22.71
N ASN A 120 3.04 -8.97 21.44
CA ASN A 120 3.03 -7.59 20.97
C ASN A 120 1.59 -7.14 20.77
N TYR A 121 1.29 -5.92 21.24
CA TYR A 121 0.01 -5.26 21.07
C TYR A 121 0.25 -3.78 20.82
N GLY A 122 -0.58 -3.17 19.99
CA GLY A 122 -0.49 -1.74 19.73
C GLY A 122 -1.72 -1.18 19.03
N ARG A 123 -1.78 0.15 19.01
CA ARG A 123 -2.80 0.93 18.32
C ARG A 123 -2.12 1.90 17.36
N LEU A 124 -2.59 1.88 16.12
CA LEU A 124 -2.15 2.71 15.01
C LEU A 124 -3.28 3.68 14.68
N SER A 125 -3.03 4.96 14.89
CA SER A 125 -3.96 6.03 14.53
C SER A 125 -3.54 6.67 13.21
N ARG A 126 -4.36 7.60 12.69
CA ARG A 126 -4.07 8.32 11.44
C ARG A 126 -2.62 8.80 11.35
N GLY A 127 -1.95 8.39 10.26
CA GLY A 127 -0.57 8.69 9.93
C GLY A 127 0.46 7.76 10.56
N ASP A 128 0.06 6.86 11.46
CA ASP A 128 0.94 5.86 12.05
C ASP A 128 1.27 4.76 11.02
N VAL A 129 2.46 4.18 11.17
CA VAL A 129 2.95 3.07 10.37
C VAL A 129 3.34 1.91 11.29
N GLN A 130 2.94 0.71 10.90
CA GLN A 130 3.60 -0.52 11.35
C GLN A 130 4.28 -1.19 10.17
N TRP A 131 5.56 -1.51 10.33
CA TRP A 131 6.31 -2.36 9.42
C TRP A 131 6.67 -3.66 10.14
N MET A 132 5.95 -4.73 9.85
CA MET A 132 6.15 -6.04 10.43
C MET A 132 6.95 -6.92 9.46
N THR A 133 8.11 -7.40 9.89
CA THR A 133 8.79 -8.52 9.20
C THR A 133 8.27 -9.81 9.81
N ALA A 134 7.52 -10.61 9.05
CA ALA A 134 7.00 -11.89 9.52
C ALA A 134 8.10 -12.96 9.60
N GLY A 135 9.05 -12.95 8.65
CA GLY A 135 10.18 -13.89 8.65
C GLY A 135 9.71 -15.33 8.79
N ARG A 136 10.26 -16.09 9.76
CA ARG A 136 9.90 -17.50 9.99
C ARG A 136 8.46 -17.75 10.45
N GLY A 137 7.69 -16.74 10.84
CA GLY A 137 6.29 -16.95 11.23
C GLY A 137 5.78 -15.96 12.27
N VAL A 138 4.61 -15.39 11.99
CA VAL A 138 3.77 -14.64 12.95
C VAL A 138 2.34 -15.12 12.83
N VAL A 139 1.61 -15.20 13.94
CA VAL A 139 0.13 -15.20 13.95
C VAL A 139 -0.33 -13.94 14.66
N HIS A 140 -1.19 -13.17 14.02
CA HIS A 140 -1.68 -11.91 14.56
C HIS A 140 -3.12 -11.61 14.13
N ALA A 141 -3.73 -10.64 14.78
CA ALA A 141 -4.99 -10.03 14.39
C ALA A 141 -4.80 -8.53 14.17
N GLU A 142 -5.57 -7.96 13.25
CA GLU A 142 -5.62 -6.52 12.93
C GLU A 142 -7.10 -6.09 12.87
N MET A 143 -7.53 -5.32 13.87
CA MET A 143 -8.95 -5.01 14.09
C MET A 143 -9.16 -3.50 14.15
N PRO A 144 -10.26 -2.96 13.62
CA PRO A 144 -10.56 -1.54 13.76
C PRO A 144 -10.96 -1.24 15.21
N VAL A 145 -10.59 -0.04 15.67
CA VAL A 145 -11.09 0.55 16.90
C VAL A 145 -12.14 1.58 16.52
N VAL A 146 -13.41 1.21 16.68
CA VAL A 146 -14.54 2.08 16.36
C VAL A 146 -15.20 2.54 17.65
N ASP A 147 -15.25 3.86 17.86
CA ASP A 147 -16.06 4.46 18.92
C ASP A 147 -17.56 4.35 18.53
N PRO A 148 -18.41 3.67 19.31
CA PRO A 148 -19.84 3.58 19.02
C PRO A 148 -20.54 4.94 19.00
N ALA A 149 -20.02 5.96 19.69
CA ALA A 149 -20.60 7.31 19.70
C ALA A 149 -20.23 8.11 18.44
N HIS A 150 -19.06 7.85 17.85
CA HIS A 150 -18.56 8.51 16.65
C HIS A 150 -17.91 7.47 15.74
N PRO A 151 -18.72 6.64 15.05
CA PRO A 151 -18.19 5.56 14.25
C PRO A 151 -17.43 6.13 13.05
N VAL A 152 -16.12 5.96 13.07
CA VAL A 152 -15.23 6.24 11.95
C VAL A 152 -14.57 4.92 11.58
N ASP A 153 -14.75 4.52 10.33
CA ASP A 153 -14.09 3.34 9.79
C ASP A 153 -12.56 3.56 9.80
N ALA A 154 -11.82 2.50 10.11
CA ALA A 154 -10.39 2.53 9.96
C ALA A 154 -10.04 2.37 8.49
N VAL A 155 -9.40 3.39 7.91
CA VAL A 155 -8.93 3.37 6.52
C VAL A 155 -7.42 3.20 6.53
N ALA A 156 -6.90 2.20 5.83
CA ALA A 156 -5.47 1.90 5.81
C ALA A 156 -5.01 1.36 4.46
N LEU A 157 -3.72 1.56 4.17
CA LEU A 157 -3.00 0.81 3.14
C LEU A 157 -2.28 -0.37 3.78
N GLN A 158 -2.46 -1.57 3.19
CA GLN A 158 -1.72 -2.77 3.54
C GLN A 158 -0.83 -3.17 2.36
N LEU A 159 0.48 -3.04 2.50
CA LEU A 159 1.46 -3.48 1.51
C LEU A 159 2.16 -4.76 1.98
N TRP A 160 2.19 -5.78 1.15
CA TRP A 160 2.97 -7.00 1.40
C TRP A 160 4.22 -7.01 0.53
N LEU A 161 5.35 -7.33 1.15
CA LEU A 161 6.68 -7.32 0.54
C LEU A 161 7.30 -8.70 0.62
N ASP A 162 7.72 -9.23 -0.52
CA ASP A 162 8.54 -10.43 -0.56
C ASP A 162 9.89 -10.16 0.12
N LEU A 163 10.38 -11.14 0.87
CA LEU A 163 11.72 -11.10 1.44
C LEU A 163 12.69 -11.85 0.54
N PRO A 164 13.95 -11.37 0.40
CA PRO A 164 15.02 -12.15 -0.19
C PRO A 164 15.08 -13.54 0.42
N ALA A 165 15.39 -14.57 -0.38
CA ALA A 165 15.39 -15.97 0.04
C ALA A 165 16.13 -16.20 1.37
N ALA A 166 17.31 -15.58 1.53
CA ALA A 166 18.13 -15.67 2.73
C ALA A 166 17.51 -15.00 3.98
N LYS A 167 16.49 -14.16 3.80
CA LYS A 167 15.80 -13.42 4.88
C LYS A 167 14.42 -13.98 5.21
N LYS A 168 13.91 -14.95 4.45
CA LYS A 168 12.56 -15.53 4.68
C LYS A 168 12.38 -16.21 6.03
N MET A 169 13.46 -16.65 6.68
CA MET A 169 13.43 -17.36 7.97
C MET A 169 14.01 -16.56 9.13
N VAL A 170 14.20 -15.24 8.98
CA VAL A 170 14.65 -14.39 10.10
C VAL A 170 13.62 -14.38 11.24
N LYS A 171 14.07 -13.99 12.44
CA LYS A 171 13.14 -13.75 13.55
C LYS A 171 12.15 -12.64 13.17
N PRO A 172 10.86 -12.78 13.51
CA PRO A 172 9.91 -11.69 13.33
C PRO A 172 10.34 -10.42 14.04
N SER A 173 10.00 -9.26 13.49
CA SER A 173 10.32 -7.97 14.11
C SER A 173 9.35 -6.87 13.67
N TYR A 174 9.12 -5.89 14.53
CA TYR A 174 8.26 -4.74 14.28
C TYR A 174 9.07 -3.44 14.24
N LYS A 175 8.71 -2.55 13.33
CA LYS A 175 9.10 -1.14 13.34
C LYS A 175 7.83 -0.31 13.27
N GLU A 176 7.41 0.22 14.41
CA GLU A 176 6.27 1.12 14.50
C GLU A 176 6.75 2.56 14.61
N LYS A 177 6.07 3.46 13.90
CA LYS A 177 6.34 4.89 13.94
C LYS A 177 5.02 5.64 14.01
N LYS A 178 4.93 6.52 15.01
CA LYS A 178 3.86 7.49 15.11
C LYS A 178 3.99 8.55 14.02
N ALA A 179 2.87 9.15 13.64
CA ALA A 179 2.80 10.11 12.55
C ALA A 179 3.76 11.32 12.68
N ASP A 180 4.05 11.73 13.91
CA ASP A 180 4.95 12.83 14.28
C ASP A 180 6.44 12.44 14.22
N ALA A 181 6.75 11.14 14.34
CA ALA A 181 8.09 10.58 14.23
C ALA A 181 8.50 10.28 12.77
N LEU A 182 7.59 10.43 11.80
CA LEU A 182 7.89 10.28 10.38
C LEU A 182 8.57 11.53 9.82
N ALA A 183 9.57 11.33 8.98
CA ALA A 183 10.25 12.43 8.31
C ALA A 183 9.34 13.07 7.26
N ARG A 184 9.42 14.39 7.13
CA ARG A 184 8.61 15.18 6.20
C ARG A 184 9.47 16.18 5.47
N ALA A 185 9.13 16.47 4.23
CA ALA A 185 9.69 17.57 3.47
C ALA A 185 8.58 18.32 2.75
N THR A 186 8.80 19.62 2.56
CA THR A 186 7.96 20.47 1.71
C THR A 186 8.77 20.88 0.50
N PHE A 187 8.07 21.17 -0.60
CA PHE A 187 8.65 21.64 -1.85
C PHE A 187 7.61 22.53 -2.56
N PRO A 188 8.01 23.33 -3.57
CA PRO A 188 7.06 24.13 -4.31
C PRO A 188 5.92 23.27 -4.89
N GLY A 189 4.68 23.53 -4.48
CA GLY A 189 3.49 22.82 -4.95
C GLY A 189 3.11 21.57 -4.17
N GLY A 190 3.76 21.25 -3.04
CA GLY A 190 3.33 20.12 -2.22
C GLY A 190 4.21 19.76 -1.02
N ASN A 191 3.92 18.59 -0.46
CA ASN A 191 4.67 17.99 0.63
C ASN A 191 4.73 16.46 0.50
N VAL A 192 5.66 15.86 1.23
CA VAL A 192 5.86 14.41 1.29
C VAL A 192 6.07 13.96 2.74
N VAL A 193 5.46 12.84 3.09
CA VAL A 193 5.79 12.04 4.27
C VAL A 193 6.63 10.86 3.83
N VAL A 194 7.83 10.72 4.42
CA VAL A 194 8.80 9.69 4.07
C VAL A 194 8.74 8.58 5.12
N VAL A 195 8.03 7.49 4.81
CA VAL A 195 7.95 6.32 5.69
C VAL A 195 9.27 5.54 5.65
N SER A 196 9.73 5.26 4.44
CA SER A 196 11.02 4.61 4.15
C SER A 196 11.61 5.18 2.86
N GLY A 197 12.94 5.16 2.73
CA GLY A 197 13.64 5.81 1.63
C GLY A 197 13.96 7.28 1.91
N GLN A 198 14.00 8.09 0.86
CA GLN A 198 14.33 9.51 0.95
C GLN A 198 13.63 10.35 -0.12
N SER A 199 13.31 11.59 0.22
CA SER A 199 12.72 12.57 -0.69
C SER A 199 13.03 13.98 -0.21
N HIS A 200 13.48 14.86 -1.10
CA HIS A 200 13.71 16.29 -0.81
C HIS A 200 14.53 16.55 0.47
N GLY A 201 15.59 15.77 0.68
CA GLY A 201 16.47 15.86 1.85
C GLY A 201 15.94 15.18 3.13
N ALA A 202 14.65 14.84 3.19
CA ALA A 202 14.09 14.04 4.28
C ALA A 202 14.38 12.55 4.06
N VAL A 203 14.81 11.87 5.13
CA VAL A 203 15.10 10.44 5.14
C VAL A 203 14.16 9.76 6.12
N GLY A 204 13.42 8.76 5.64
CA GLY A 204 12.43 8.07 6.47
C GLY A 204 13.08 7.40 7.69
N PRO A 205 12.36 7.15 8.78
CA PRO A 205 12.93 6.53 9.97
C PRO A 205 12.99 4.99 9.88
N ILE A 206 12.24 4.37 8.98
CA ILE A 206 12.21 2.91 8.83
C ILE A 206 13.29 2.48 7.82
N ARG A 207 14.06 1.45 8.20
CA ARG A 207 15.05 0.78 7.35
C ARG A 207 14.57 -0.66 7.12
N PRO A 208 13.85 -0.91 6.01
CA PRO A 208 13.39 -2.25 5.68
C PRO A 208 14.55 -3.22 5.48
N ILE A 209 14.34 -4.51 5.78
CA ILE A 209 15.35 -5.56 5.57
C ILE A 209 15.56 -5.85 4.08
N ALA A 210 14.51 -5.63 3.26
CA ALA A 210 14.54 -5.67 1.81
C ALA A 210 14.35 -4.25 1.28
N GLY A 211 15.08 -3.83 0.24
CA GLY A 211 15.00 -2.46 -0.29
C GLY A 211 13.57 -2.07 -0.66
N CYS A 212 13.00 -1.10 0.07
CA CYS A 212 11.67 -0.55 -0.21
C CYS A 212 11.60 0.91 0.25
N TRP A 213 11.09 1.77 -0.61
CA TRP A 213 10.70 3.14 -0.36
C TRP A 213 9.18 3.22 -0.35
N PHE A 214 8.66 4.01 0.58
CA PHE A 214 7.23 4.27 0.72
C PHE A 214 7.09 5.75 1.06
N LEU A 215 6.52 6.50 0.12
CA LEU A 215 6.40 7.95 0.17
C LEU A 215 4.93 8.33 0.00
N ASP A 216 4.37 9.11 0.91
CA ASP A 216 3.00 9.67 0.78
C ASP A 216 3.10 11.14 0.38
N PHE A 217 2.71 11.45 -0.85
CA PHE A 217 2.75 12.78 -1.43
C PHE A 217 1.38 13.44 -1.39
N THR A 218 1.39 14.72 -1.05
CA THR A 218 0.25 15.62 -1.27
C THR A 218 0.71 16.77 -2.16
N LEU A 219 0.06 16.92 -3.32
CA LEU A 219 0.27 18.03 -4.24
C LEU A 219 -0.89 19.02 -4.15
N GLU A 220 -0.56 20.30 -4.13
CA GLU A 220 -1.50 21.40 -4.29
C GLU A 220 -2.05 21.43 -5.74
N ALA A 221 -3.06 22.24 -6.01
CA ALA A 221 -3.62 22.38 -7.35
C ALA A 221 -2.57 22.95 -8.33
N GLY A 222 -2.32 22.23 -9.43
CA GLY A 222 -1.26 22.56 -10.39
C GLY A 222 0.16 22.30 -9.87
N GLY A 223 0.30 21.77 -8.66
CA GLY A 223 1.59 21.40 -8.07
C GLY A 223 2.23 20.24 -8.82
N GLU A 224 3.56 20.19 -8.77
CA GLU A 224 4.35 19.17 -9.42
C GLU A 224 5.51 18.70 -8.56
N VAL A 225 5.99 17.50 -8.84
CA VAL A 225 7.12 16.92 -8.13
C VAL A 225 7.94 16.04 -9.06
N TRP A 226 9.26 16.20 -8.97
CA TRP A 226 10.22 15.22 -9.46
C TRP A 226 10.69 14.36 -8.29
N GLN A 227 10.51 13.04 -8.40
CA GLN A 227 11.01 12.10 -7.39
C GLN A 227 12.06 11.17 -8.01
N PRO A 228 13.34 11.26 -7.61
CA PRO A 228 14.35 10.28 -7.96
C PRO A 228 13.94 8.89 -7.47
N ILE A 229 14.22 7.86 -8.26
CA ILE A 229 13.99 6.46 -7.87
C ILE A 229 15.27 5.69 -8.20
N PRO A 230 15.77 4.81 -7.31
CA PRO A 230 16.96 4.03 -7.61
C PRO A 230 16.82 3.28 -8.93
N GLU A 231 17.90 3.26 -9.71
CA GLU A 231 17.92 2.58 -11.01
C GLU A 231 17.58 1.09 -10.84
N GLY A 232 16.82 0.54 -11.80
CA GLY A 232 16.39 -0.86 -11.79
C GLY A 232 15.30 -1.20 -10.76
N TRP A 233 14.96 -0.30 -9.83
CA TRP A 233 13.90 -0.57 -8.88
C TRP A 233 12.53 -0.61 -9.56
N THR A 234 11.70 -1.55 -9.13
CA THR A 234 10.29 -1.61 -9.51
C THR A 234 9.54 -0.53 -8.75
N ALA A 235 8.72 0.28 -9.43
CA ALA A 235 8.01 1.38 -8.80
C ALA A 235 6.57 1.50 -9.30
N CYS A 236 5.69 1.94 -8.41
CA CYS A 236 4.31 2.25 -8.74
C CYS A 236 3.78 3.43 -7.91
N ILE A 237 2.74 4.06 -8.44
CA ILE A 237 1.95 5.09 -7.77
C ILE A 237 0.55 4.52 -7.49
N TYR A 238 0.01 4.76 -6.31
CA TYR A 238 -1.41 4.51 -6.01
C TYR A 238 -2.09 5.81 -5.58
N VAL A 239 -3.13 6.22 -6.30
CA VAL A 239 -3.78 7.53 -6.09
C VAL A 239 -4.87 7.41 -5.04
N LEU A 240 -4.72 8.13 -3.94
CA LEU A 240 -5.67 8.16 -2.82
C LEU A 240 -6.78 9.18 -3.07
N GLU A 241 -6.41 10.37 -3.55
CA GLU A 241 -7.30 11.50 -3.76
C GLU A 241 -6.96 12.24 -5.06
N GLY A 242 -7.99 12.69 -5.78
CA GLY A 242 -7.83 13.44 -7.02
C GLY A 242 -7.35 12.57 -8.20
N ALA A 243 -6.50 13.16 -9.04
CA ALA A 243 -5.86 12.51 -10.17
C ALA A 243 -4.50 13.18 -10.43
N VAL A 244 -3.55 12.42 -10.98
CA VAL A 244 -2.22 12.90 -11.32
C VAL A 244 -1.85 12.57 -12.77
N ALA A 245 -1.07 13.43 -13.42
CA ALA A 245 -0.41 13.16 -14.68
C ALA A 245 1.01 12.67 -14.42
N VAL A 246 1.38 11.53 -15.02
CA VAL A 246 2.66 10.83 -14.77
C VAL A 246 3.55 10.84 -16.01
N GLY A 247 4.83 11.15 -15.79
CA GLY A 247 5.87 11.24 -16.81
C GLY A 247 5.70 12.44 -17.74
N ASP A 248 6.58 12.56 -18.73
CA ASP A 248 6.58 13.69 -19.67
C ASP A 248 5.33 13.71 -20.55
N ALA A 249 4.90 12.53 -21.01
CA ALA A 249 3.66 12.34 -21.77
C ALA A 249 2.39 12.74 -20.99
N GLY A 250 2.49 12.90 -19.66
CA GLY A 250 1.40 13.41 -18.83
C GLY A 250 0.19 12.48 -18.78
N LYS A 251 0.40 11.17 -18.75
CA LYS A 251 -0.70 10.20 -18.73
C LYS A 251 -1.44 10.30 -17.41
N GLU A 252 -2.74 10.50 -17.48
CA GLU A 252 -3.57 10.67 -16.28
C GLU A 252 -3.83 9.35 -15.56
N VAL A 253 -3.72 9.39 -14.24
CA VAL A 253 -4.02 8.30 -13.31
C VAL A 253 -5.01 8.84 -12.28
N ALA A 254 -6.21 8.29 -12.25
CA ALA A 254 -7.28 8.71 -11.34
C ALA A 254 -7.20 8.02 -9.97
N LYS A 255 -7.94 8.54 -8.99
CA LYS A 255 -8.17 7.91 -7.68
C LYS A 255 -8.43 6.41 -7.80
N GLN A 256 -7.95 5.65 -6.81
CA GLN A 256 -8.08 4.18 -6.69
C GLN A 256 -7.43 3.40 -7.83
N ASN A 257 -6.63 4.05 -8.68
CA ASN A 257 -5.82 3.35 -9.67
C ASN A 257 -4.38 3.21 -9.16
N VAL A 258 -3.79 2.05 -9.47
CA VAL A 258 -2.34 1.85 -9.44
C VAL A 258 -1.77 2.12 -10.82
N CYS A 259 -0.64 2.82 -10.88
CA CYS A 259 0.15 3.04 -12.09
C CYS A 259 1.54 2.46 -11.88
N VAL A 260 1.88 1.39 -12.59
CA VAL A 260 3.24 0.84 -12.64
C VAL A 260 4.09 1.74 -13.52
N LEU A 261 5.23 2.16 -13.00
CA LEU A 261 6.19 3.02 -13.71
C LEU A 261 7.12 2.19 -14.59
N SER A 262 7.63 2.78 -15.66
CA SER A 262 8.75 2.19 -16.38
C SER A 262 10.00 2.08 -15.50
N ALA A 263 10.90 1.18 -15.89
CA ALA A 263 12.19 0.95 -15.26
C ALA A 263 13.25 0.69 -16.35
N VAL A 264 13.29 1.58 -17.34
CA VAL A 264 14.29 1.54 -18.41
C VAL A 264 15.61 2.07 -17.86
N VAL A 265 16.73 1.46 -18.28
CA VAL A 265 18.08 1.89 -17.93
C VAL A 265 18.27 3.36 -18.26
N GLY A 266 18.82 4.13 -17.32
CA GLY A 266 18.98 5.58 -17.43
C GLY A 266 17.76 6.42 -17.04
N GLU A 267 16.61 5.81 -16.68
CA GLU A 267 15.51 6.56 -16.06
C GLU A 267 15.80 6.81 -14.56
N GLU A 268 15.95 8.08 -14.17
CA GLU A 268 16.48 8.47 -12.85
C GLU A 268 15.40 8.79 -11.82
N GLY A 269 14.16 8.96 -12.26
CA GLY A 269 13.05 9.40 -11.41
C GLY A 269 11.74 9.52 -12.17
N VAL A 270 10.74 10.13 -11.57
CA VAL A 270 9.43 10.32 -12.20
C VAL A 270 8.92 11.74 -11.95
N GLN A 271 8.42 12.37 -13.01
CA GLN A 271 7.68 13.62 -12.91
C GLN A 271 6.20 13.31 -12.66
N ILE A 272 5.61 13.96 -11.67
CA ILE A 272 4.19 13.80 -11.33
C ILE A 272 3.58 15.19 -11.16
N ARG A 273 2.42 15.41 -11.77
CA ARG A 273 1.73 16.70 -11.78
C ARG A 273 0.28 16.51 -11.34
N SER A 274 -0.22 17.37 -10.45
CA SER A 274 -1.65 17.43 -10.16
C SER A 274 -2.37 18.24 -11.25
N ARG A 275 -3.70 18.20 -11.24
CA ARG A 275 -4.50 19.00 -12.18
C ARG A 275 -4.47 20.49 -11.78
N PRO A 276 -4.55 21.44 -12.73
CA PRO A 276 -4.42 22.88 -12.45
C PRO A 276 -5.37 23.47 -11.41
N ARG A 277 -6.53 22.85 -11.19
CA ARG A 277 -7.58 23.36 -10.27
C ARG A 277 -7.95 22.39 -9.16
N SER A 278 -7.21 21.28 -9.00
CA SER A 278 -7.48 20.31 -7.95
C SER A 278 -6.19 19.63 -7.51
N GLY A 279 -5.89 19.69 -6.22
CA GLY A 279 -4.79 18.94 -5.63
C GLY A 279 -5.01 17.42 -5.70
N SER A 280 -4.00 16.69 -5.27
CA SER A 280 -4.01 15.22 -5.28
C SER A 280 -3.18 14.65 -4.14
N ARG A 281 -3.57 13.47 -3.67
CA ARG A 281 -2.77 12.68 -2.73
C ARG A 281 -2.53 11.30 -3.30
N PHE A 282 -1.29 10.84 -3.23
CA PHE A 282 -0.90 9.52 -3.75
C PHE A 282 0.29 8.98 -2.98
N VAL A 283 0.42 7.66 -2.94
CA VAL A 283 1.65 7.02 -2.47
C VAL A 283 2.52 6.61 -3.66
N LEU A 284 3.83 6.81 -3.53
CA LEU A 284 4.84 6.25 -4.42
C LEU A 284 5.59 5.16 -3.65
N ILE A 285 5.57 3.95 -4.19
CA ILE A 285 6.21 2.79 -3.62
C ILE A 285 7.25 2.30 -4.62
N ALA A 286 8.49 2.15 -4.19
CA ALA A 286 9.58 1.64 -5.02
C ALA A 286 10.36 0.57 -4.26
N GLY A 287 10.72 -0.52 -4.92
CA GLY A 287 11.35 -1.67 -4.28
C GLY A 287 12.41 -2.31 -5.16
N GLU A 288 13.45 -2.83 -4.52
CA GLU A 288 14.48 -3.59 -5.20
C GLU A 288 13.87 -4.91 -5.70
N PRO A 289 13.82 -5.16 -7.03
CA PRO A 289 13.28 -6.40 -7.54
C PRO A 289 14.15 -7.57 -7.07
N LEU A 290 13.50 -8.68 -6.71
CA LEU A 290 14.20 -9.89 -6.29
C LEU A 290 14.36 -10.83 -7.48
N ASP A 291 15.61 -11.20 -7.77
CA ASP A 291 15.93 -12.29 -8.70
C ASP A 291 15.78 -13.64 -8.01
N GLN A 292 14.53 -14.02 -7.75
CA GLN A 292 14.18 -15.30 -7.13
C GLN A 292 12.79 -15.77 -7.58
N PRO A 293 12.52 -17.09 -7.54
CA PRO A 293 11.16 -17.56 -7.70
C PRO A 293 10.28 -17.08 -6.55
N MET A 294 9.04 -16.72 -6.86
CA MET A 294 8.03 -16.33 -5.88
C MET A 294 6.88 -17.34 -5.91
N VAL A 295 6.65 -18.01 -4.77
CA VAL A 295 5.52 -18.91 -4.56
C VAL A 295 4.71 -18.39 -3.38
N LEU A 296 3.58 -17.76 -3.70
CA LEU A 296 2.58 -17.30 -2.74
C LEU A 296 1.48 -18.36 -2.61
N GLN A 297 1.30 -18.90 -1.41
CA GLN A 297 0.21 -19.82 -1.08
C GLN A 297 -0.54 -19.29 0.14
N GLY A 298 -1.61 -18.53 -0.11
CA GLY A 298 -2.34 -17.81 0.93
C GLY A 298 -1.39 -16.90 1.72
N PRO A 299 -1.24 -17.07 3.05
CA PRO A 299 -0.38 -16.24 3.89
C PRO A 299 1.12 -16.59 3.86
N PHE A 300 1.54 -17.53 3.02
CA PHE A 300 2.92 -18.03 3.02
C PHE A 300 3.61 -17.72 1.71
N VAL A 301 4.78 -17.07 1.80
CA VAL A 301 5.61 -16.75 0.62
C VAL A 301 6.92 -17.50 0.73
N SER A 302 7.18 -18.35 -0.25
CA SER A 302 8.41 -19.13 -0.37
C SER A 302 9.03 -18.96 -1.76
N THR A 303 10.19 -19.58 -1.97
CA THR A 303 10.86 -19.66 -3.28
C THR A 303 10.59 -21.00 -3.98
N SER A 304 9.79 -21.89 -3.39
CA SER A 304 9.40 -23.18 -3.98
C SER A 304 8.04 -23.64 -3.46
N ARG A 305 7.39 -24.53 -4.21
CA ARG A 305 6.12 -25.17 -3.79
C ARG A 305 6.30 -26.01 -2.53
N ASP A 306 7.41 -26.75 -2.44
CA ASP A 306 7.72 -27.55 -1.25
C ASP A 306 7.94 -26.69 -0.02
N GLY A 307 8.59 -25.53 -0.17
CA GLY A 307 8.77 -24.57 0.91
C GLY A 307 7.45 -23.95 1.39
N ALA A 308 6.54 -23.62 0.46
CA ALA A 308 5.20 -23.16 0.81
C ALA A 308 4.37 -24.25 1.52
N ALA A 309 4.44 -25.50 1.03
CA ALA A 309 3.80 -26.64 1.69
C ALA A 309 4.40 -26.92 3.07
N GLN A 310 5.71 -26.74 3.26
CA GLN A 310 6.36 -26.86 4.55
C GLN A 310 5.89 -25.76 5.52
N ALA A 311 5.71 -24.53 5.05
CA ALA A 311 5.18 -23.45 5.87
C ALA A 311 3.79 -23.77 6.44
N LEU A 312 2.92 -24.35 5.62
CA LEU A 312 1.60 -24.81 6.07
C LEU A 312 1.72 -25.92 7.13
N ARG A 313 2.57 -26.91 6.92
CA ARG A 313 2.80 -27.99 7.90
C ARG A 313 3.35 -27.47 9.22
N ASP A 314 4.29 -26.51 9.17
CA ASP A 314 4.89 -25.89 10.34
C ASP A 314 3.84 -25.09 11.14
N TYR A 315 2.98 -24.34 10.46
CA TYR A 315 1.86 -23.64 11.10
C TYR A 315 0.89 -24.60 11.77
N GLN A 316 0.43 -25.63 11.06
CA GLN A 316 -0.52 -26.62 11.59
C GLN A 316 0.02 -27.43 12.77
N SER A 317 1.33 -27.71 12.77
CA SER A 317 1.99 -28.48 13.84
C SER A 317 2.61 -27.63 14.93
N GLY A 318 2.55 -26.29 14.83
CA GLY A 318 3.17 -25.37 15.77
C GLY A 318 4.69 -25.51 15.86
N ARG A 319 5.40 -25.53 14.73
CA ARG A 319 6.85 -25.75 14.66
C ARG A 319 7.57 -24.67 13.86
N ASN A 320 8.89 -24.61 14.00
CA ASN A 320 9.80 -23.83 13.17
C ASN A 320 9.43 -22.35 13.04
N GLY A 321 9.04 -21.72 14.16
CA GLY A 321 8.58 -20.33 14.21
C GLY A 321 7.10 -20.16 14.58
N PHE A 322 6.31 -21.23 14.58
CA PHE A 322 4.90 -21.20 14.99
C PHE A 322 4.63 -21.88 16.34
N GLU A 323 5.63 -22.06 17.19
CA GLU A 323 5.52 -22.78 18.48
C GLU A 323 4.45 -22.18 19.39
N LYS A 324 4.27 -20.86 19.33
CA LYS A 324 3.26 -20.13 20.11
C LYS A 324 1.88 -20.08 19.47
N ALA A 325 1.69 -20.62 18.27
CA ALA A 325 0.40 -20.59 17.59
C ALA A 325 -0.60 -21.58 18.21
N LEU A 326 -0.12 -22.70 18.76
CA LEU A 326 -0.97 -23.73 19.34
C LEU A 326 -1.68 -23.21 20.60
N GLY A 327 -3.01 -23.11 20.53
CA GLY A 327 -3.86 -22.68 21.63
C GLY A 327 -3.89 -21.17 21.87
N TRP A 328 -3.10 -20.38 21.13
CA TRP A 328 -3.21 -18.93 21.17
C TRP A 328 -4.47 -18.46 20.47
N ARG A 329 -5.11 -17.43 21.04
CA ARG A 329 -6.19 -16.66 20.42
C ARG A 329 -6.03 -15.21 20.82
N SER A 330 -6.21 -14.29 19.89
CA SER A 330 -6.21 -12.87 20.24
C SER A 330 -7.44 -12.48 21.05
N ASP A 331 -7.27 -11.50 21.94
CA ASP A 331 -8.39 -10.87 22.62
C ASP A 331 -9.20 -9.99 21.68
N ILE A 332 -8.57 -9.40 20.68
CA ILE A 332 -9.21 -8.46 19.76
C ILE A 332 -10.00 -9.12 18.61
N GLY A 333 -9.59 -10.32 18.19
CA GLY A 333 -10.16 -11.02 17.04
C GLY A 333 -11.22 -12.08 17.39
N LYS A 334 -11.30 -12.51 18.66
CA LYS A 334 -12.16 -13.63 19.09
C LYS A 334 -13.67 -13.41 18.93
N ASP A 335 -14.12 -12.15 18.93
CA ASP A 335 -15.56 -11.80 18.92
C ASP A 335 -16.04 -11.29 17.54
N VAL A 336 -15.18 -11.23 16.52
CA VAL A 336 -15.57 -10.70 15.20
C VAL A 336 -16.59 -11.62 14.51
N GLY A 337 -17.62 -11.04 13.89
CA GLY A 337 -18.73 -11.77 13.28
C GLY A 337 -19.79 -12.30 14.26
N MET A 338 -19.53 -12.28 15.58
CA MET A 338 -20.55 -12.51 16.60
C MET A 338 -21.32 -11.21 16.87
N VAL A 339 -22.14 -10.77 15.90
CA VAL A 339 -23.15 -9.75 16.21
C VAL A 339 -24.06 -10.35 17.29
N ARG A 340 -23.90 -9.89 18.54
CA ARG A 340 -24.84 -10.21 19.62
C ARG A 340 -26.21 -9.73 19.14
N ARG A 341 -27.07 -10.66 18.73
CA ARG A 341 -28.51 -10.42 18.65
C ARG A 341 -28.89 -9.83 20.00
N LYS A 342 -29.33 -8.57 20.03
CA LYS A 342 -29.94 -8.00 21.25
C LYS A 342 -30.95 -9.04 21.74
N PRO A 343 -30.93 -9.43 23.02
CA PRO A 343 -32.01 -10.25 23.53
C PRO A 343 -33.29 -9.48 23.26
N ARG A 344 -34.26 -10.07 22.55
CA ARG A 344 -35.63 -9.53 22.53
C ARG A 344 -36.02 -9.35 23.98
N ARG A 345 -36.25 -8.10 24.41
CA ARG A 345 -36.90 -7.85 25.70
C ARG A 345 -38.22 -8.62 25.65
N LYS A 346 -38.39 -9.60 26.53
CA LYS A 346 -39.71 -10.18 26.81
C LYS A 346 -40.54 -9.05 27.41
N GLY A 347 -41.58 -8.61 26.70
CA GLY A 347 -42.60 -7.70 27.27
C GLY A 347 -42.72 -6.33 26.63
N GLU A 348 -42.59 -6.19 25.32
CA GLU A 348 -43.20 -5.05 24.61
C GLU A 348 -44.32 -5.62 23.73
N GLU A 349 -45.54 -5.55 24.26
CA GLU A 349 -46.78 -5.77 23.52
C GLU A 349 -46.94 -4.64 22.49
N GLU A 350 -47.17 -5.06 21.26
CA GLU A 350 -47.36 -4.23 20.08
C GLU A 350 -48.73 -3.53 20.18
N TRP A 351 -48.74 -2.24 20.48
CA TRP A 351 -49.90 -1.38 20.23
C TRP A 351 -49.83 -0.92 18.77
N GLU A 352 -50.55 -1.62 17.89
CA GLU A 352 -50.86 -1.11 16.55
C GLU A 352 -51.76 0.13 16.68
N GLU A 353 -51.20 1.29 16.36
CA GLU A 353 -51.97 2.51 16.14
C GLU A 353 -52.72 2.37 14.79
N ARG A 354 -54.00 2.01 14.88
CA ARG A 354 -54.91 1.98 13.72
C ARG A 354 -55.22 3.41 13.28
N ASP A 355 -54.86 3.72 12.03
CA ASP A 355 -55.28 4.90 11.29
C ASP A 355 -56.84 4.96 11.20
N PRO A 356 -57.50 6.01 11.73
CA PRO A 356 -58.94 6.14 11.70
C PRO A 356 -59.43 6.85 10.44
N ARG A 357 -58.99 6.45 9.23
CA ARG A 357 -59.55 6.98 7.97
C ARG A 357 -59.61 5.96 6.84
N GLU A 358 -60.24 4.81 7.05
CA GLU A 358 -60.82 4.07 5.92
C GLU A 358 -61.99 3.18 6.39
N LYS A 359 -63.16 3.81 6.55
CA LYS A 359 -64.45 3.11 6.52
C LYS A 359 -65.11 3.41 5.18
N GLY A 360 -65.26 2.39 4.35
CA GLY A 360 -66.22 2.49 3.25
C GLY A 360 -66.19 1.38 2.23
N ARG A 361 -67.13 0.43 2.41
CA ARG A 361 -67.71 -0.48 1.38
C ARG A 361 -66.80 -1.67 1.02
N GLY A 362 -67.17 -2.94 1.19
CA GLY A 362 -68.47 -3.55 1.46
C GLY A 362 -68.60 -4.81 0.62
N GLY A 363 -68.80 -5.96 1.27
CA GLY A 363 -69.62 -7.05 0.71
C GLY A 363 -68.92 -8.31 0.21
N LYS A 364 -69.14 -9.41 0.97
CA LYS A 364 -69.51 -10.78 0.56
C LYS A 364 -68.50 -11.60 -0.28
N ARG A 365 -68.34 -12.92 -0.14
CA ARG A 365 -68.73 -14.02 0.80
C ARG A 365 -68.20 -15.31 0.12
N ARG A 366 -68.02 -16.39 0.91
CA ARG A 366 -67.84 -17.83 0.55
C ARG A 366 -66.39 -18.29 0.35
N GLU A 367 -65.87 -19.17 1.23
CA GLU A 367 -66.10 -20.64 1.33
C GLU A 367 -65.68 -21.37 0.05
N ASP A 368 -65.06 -22.55 0.03
CA ASP A 368 -64.25 -23.38 0.92
C ASP A 368 -63.80 -24.53 -0.02
N LYS A 369 -62.57 -25.02 0.13
CA LYS A 369 -62.11 -26.42 -0.05
C LYS A 369 -62.12 -27.19 -1.39
N ASP A 370 -61.07 -28.02 -1.47
CA ASP A 370 -60.90 -29.36 -2.04
C ASP A 370 -60.64 -29.58 -3.55
N ASP A 371 -59.39 -29.98 -3.82
CA ASP A 371 -58.93 -31.25 -4.38
C ASP A 371 -59.65 -31.92 -5.56
N SER A 372 -58.94 -32.04 -6.68
CA SER A 372 -58.69 -33.25 -7.51
C SER A 372 -58.11 -32.81 -8.87
N GLU A 373 -56.87 -33.14 -9.22
CA GLU A 373 -56.38 -34.40 -9.81
C GLU A 373 -56.64 -34.54 -11.34
N VAL A 374 -55.66 -35.17 -12.00
CA VAL A 374 -55.69 -35.81 -13.33
C VAL A 374 -55.21 -35.00 -14.56
N ASP A 375 -53.90 -35.10 -14.77
CA ASP A 375 -53.22 -35.78 -15.89
C ASP A 375 -53.90 -35.90 -17.28
N ALA A 376 -53.05 -35.74 -18.31
CA ALA A 376 -52.98 -36.47 -19.58
C ALA A 376 -53.01 -35.58 -20.84
N GLY A 377 -52.02 -35.79 -21.71
CA GLY A 377 -52.26 -35.65 -23.15
C GLY A 377 -51.14 -35.12 -24.02
N ARG A 378 -50.09 -35.94 -24.19
CA ARG A 378 -49.33 -36.18 -25.44
C ARG A 378 -49.72 -35.42 -26.72
N GLY A 379 -48.69 -35.02 -27.47
CA GLY A 379 -48.69 -34.96 -28.94
C GLY A 379 -47.62 -34.00 -29.47
N GLY A 380 -46.45 -34.46 -29.94
CA GLY A 380 -46.27 -34.86 -31.35
C GLY A 380 -45.87 -33.63 -32.19
N SER A 381 -44.58 -33.29 -32.29
CA SER A 381 -43.63 -33.72 -33.33
C SER A 381 -43.90 -33.18 -34.75
N LYS A 382 -42.83 -32.57 -35.31
CA LYS A 382 -42.42 -32.41 -36.72
C LYS A 382 -42.73 -31.10 -37.45
N GLY A 383 -41.68 -30.63 -38.14
CA GLY A 383 -41.73 -29.71 -39.28
C GLY A 383 -40.56 -28.72 -39.27
N LYS A 384 -39.31 -29.14 -39.48
CA LYS A 384 -38.58 -29.00 -40.77
C LYS A 384 -38.96 -27.75 -41.59
N GLY A 385 -37.99 -26.86 -41.78
CA GLY A 385 -38.07 -25.78 -42.76
C GLY A 385 -36.74 -25.04 -42.89
N ASN A 386 -35.97 -25.41 -43.91
CA ASN A 386 -34.63 -24.95 -44.25
C ASN A 386 -34.69 -23.65 -45.09
N GLY A 387 -33.66 -22.79 -45.05
CA GLY A 387 -33.51 -21.64 -45.98
C GLY A 387 -32.59 -20.54 -45.44
N ARG A 388 -31.26 -20.66 -45.49
CA ARG A 388 -30.33 -20.29 -46.58
C ARG A 388 -30.18 -18.76 -46.84
N SER A 389 -29.02 -18.25 -46.44
CA SER A 389 -28.11 -17.30 -47.11
C SER A 389 -28.65 -16.01 -47.75
N GLY A 390 -28.02 -14.88 -47.41
CA GLY A 390 -28.00 -13.69 -48.27
C GLY A 390 -27.24 -12.52 -47.67
N ARG A 391 -26.06 -12.23 -48.23
CA ARG A 391 -25.19 -11.07 -47.99
C ARG A 391 -25.96 -9.73 -47.99
N ARG A 392 -25.59 -8.83 -47.09
CA ARG A 392 -24.94 -7.53 -47.39
C ARG A 392 -24.28 -6.97 -46.16
#